data_AF-A0A349GBE1-F1
#
_entry.id   AF-A0A349GBE1-F1
#
_cell.length_a   1.000
_cell.length_b   1.000
_cell.length_c   1.000
_cell.angle_alpha   90.00
_cell.angle_beta   90.00
_cell.angle_gamma   90.00
#
_symmetry.space_group_name_H-M   'P 1'
#
loop_
_entity.id
_entity.type
_entity.pdbx_description
1 polymer ?
#
loop_
_entity_poly.entity_id
_entity_poly.type
_entity_poly.pdbx_seq_one_letter_code
_entity_poly.pdbx_strand_id
1 'polypeptide(L)'
;FGAVPTALVSFLRKIISNNMVLSAIEGVMKIVIFVVYILTISQMKDIKRVFQYHGAEHKTIHCYESGKEVTVENARGFTTLHPRCGTNFIFFVLMISIIVFTFISWDNVFTRLLTKLILFPVVTGLSYEMIRIAGKSNHPFIRALSYPGLMMQKITTKEPDDKQLEVAIIAFKSVLDESDPSSAVF
;
A
#
# COMPACT_ATOMS: atom_id res chain seq x y z
N PHE A 1 -0.76 16.68 -4.44
CA PHE A 1 0.27 15.61 -4.50
C PHE A 1 0.95 15.51 -5.88
N GLY A 2 0.23 15.37 -7.00
CA GLY A 2 0.85 15.17 -8.33
C GLY A 2 1.60 16.35 -8.97
N ALA A 3 1.26 17.60 -8.60
CA ALA A 3 1.89 18.80 -9.16
C ALA A 3 3.29 19.08 -8.58
N VAL A 4 3.52 18.73 -7.31
CA VAL A 4 4.78 19.02 -6.59
C VAL A 4 5.98 18.30 -7.20
N PRO A 5 5.94 16.97 -7.46
CA PRO A 5 7.04 16.29 -8.15
C PRO A 5 7.29 16.86 -9.55
N THR A 6 6.22 17.19 -10.29
CA THR A 6 6.34 17.74 -11.64
C THR A 6 7.02 19.10 -11.64
N ALA A 7 6.69 19.98 -10.69
CA ALA A 7 7.34 21.28 -10.54
C ALA A 7 8.82 21.14 -10.17
N LEU A 8 9.16 20.22 -9.25
CA LEU A 8 10.55 19.91 -8.87
C LEU A 8 11.37 19.35 -10.05
N VAL A 9 10.80 18.43 -10.84
CA VAL A 9 11.47 17.89 -12.05
C VAL A 9 11.65 18.95 -13.13
N SER A 10 10.73 19.92 -13.25
CA SER A 10 10.85 21.01 -14.23
C SER A 10 12.14 21.82 -14.06
N PHE A 11 12.62 21.96 -12.81
CA PHE A 11 13.91 22.60 -12.54
C PHE A 11 15.10 21.72 -12.97
N LEU A 12 14.99 20.39 -12.80
CA LEU A 12 16.02 19.41 -13.21
C LEU A 12 16.12 19.21 -14.72
N ARG A 13 15.05 19.49 -15.48
CA ARG A 13 15.05 19.48 -16.97
C ARG A 13 16.06 20.46 -17.57
N LYS A 14 16.49 21.48 -16.82
CA LYS A 14 17.53 22.42 -17.27
C LYS A 14 18.93 21.80 -17.28
N ILE A 15 19.13 20.69 -16.57
CA ILE A 15 20.44 20.05 -16.36
C ILE A 15 20.48 18.65 -16.99
N ILE A 16 19.35 17.94 -17.01
CA ILE A 16 19.23 16.57 -17.52
C ILE A 16 18.33 16.58 -18.77
N SER A 17 18.89 16.14 -19.91
CA SER A 17 18.17 16.05 -21.19
C SER A 17 17.52 14.68 -21.45
N ASN A 18 17.89 13.64 -20.70
CA ASN A 18 17.36 12.29 -20.88
C ASN A 18 15.98 12.13 -20.20
N ASN A 19 14.93 12.00 -21.00
CA ASN A 19 13.55 11.84 -20.54
C ASN A 19 13.33 10.60 -19.66
N MET A 20 14.04 9.49 -19.92
CA MET A 20 13.94 8.26 -19.14
C MET A 20 14.46 8.49 -17.71
N VAL A 21 15.61 9.16 -17.59
CA VAL A 21 16.21 9.52 -16.29
C VAL A 21 15.29 10.48 -15.52
N LEU A 22 14.71 11.48 -16.20
CA LEU A 22 13.76 12.41 -15.59
C LEU A 22 12.50 11.70 -15.07
N SER A 23 11.94 10.76 -15.83
CA SER A 23 10.77 9.96 -15.42
C SER A 23 11.08 9.07 -14.21
N ALA A 24 12.27 8.44 -14.19
CA ALA A 24 12.72 7.65 -13.05
C ALA A 24 12.89 8.50 -11.79
N ILE A 25 13.55 9.67 -11.89
CA ILE A 25 13.70 10.62 -10.77
C ILE A 25 12.34 11.10 -10.26
N GLU A 26 11.41 11.46 -11.16
CA GLU A 26 10.05 11.85 -10.78
C GLU A 26 9.36 10.75 -9.97
N GLY A 27 9.53 9.51 -10.41
CA GLY A 27 9.06 8.31 -9.75
C GLY A 27 9.58 8.18 -8.33
N VAL A 28 10.90 8.21 -8.17
CA VAL A 28 11.57 8.09 -6.86
C VAL A 28 11.13 9.22 -5.94
N MET A 29 11.05 10.47 -6.44
CA MET A 29 10.58 11.59 -5.64
C MET A 29 9.15 11.41 -5.14
N LYS A 30 8.25 10.80 -5.93
CA LYS A 30 6.89 10.49 -5.46
C LYS A 30 6.91 9.52 -4.28
N ILE A 31 7.74 8.48 -4.34
CA ILE A 31 7.89 7.53 -3.23
C ILE A 31 8.42 8.27 -2.00
N VAL A 32 9.47 9.07 -2.14
CA VAL A 32 10.05 9.84 -1.02
C VAL A 32 9.02 10.77 -0.39
N ILE A 33 8.32 11.57 -1.21
CA ILE A 33 7.28 12.49 -0.73
C ILE A 33 6.14 11.72 -0.04
N PHE A 34 5.75 10.57 -0.60
CA PHE A 34 4.72 9.72 -0.01
C PHE A 34 5.12 9.19 1.36
N VAL A 35 6.34 8.66 1.49
CA VAL A 35 6.89 8.15 2.75
C VAL A 35 6.99 9.27 3.78
N VAL A 36 7.56 10.43 3.40
CA VAL A 36 7.67 11.60 4.30
C VAL A 36 6.30 12.07 4.75
N TYR A 37 5.33 12.15 3.85
CA TYR A 37 3.95 12.52 4.18
C TYR A 37 3.36 11.56 5.23
N ILE A 38 3.42 10.25 4.98
CA ILE A 38 2.92 9.23 5.90
C ILE A 38 3.63 9.31 7.25
N LEU A 39 4.95 9.47 7.27
CA LEU A 39 5.72 9.64 8.51
C LEU A 39 5.25 10.85 9.31
N THR A 40 5.06 12.00 8.67
CA THR A 40 4.61 13.21 9.35
C THR A 40 3.22 13.04 9.95
N ILE A 41 2.24 12.56 9.16
CA ILE A 41 0.87 12.39 9.69
C ILE A 41 0.79 11.28 10.73
N SER A 42 1.67 10.26 10.67
CA SER A 42 1.73 9.18 11.65
C SER A 42 2.04 9.65 13.07
N GLN A 43 2.50 10.89 13.23
CA GLN A 43 2.77 11.47 14.54
C GLN A 43 1.49 12.01 15.21
N MET A 44 0.44 12.28 14.44
CA MET A 44 -0.87 12.77 14.93
C MET A 44 -1.59 11.69 15.74
N LYS A 45 -2.23 12.09 16.85
CA LYS A 45 -2.89 11.14 17.78
C LYS A 45 -4.00 10.32 17.09
N ASP A 46 -4.84 10.99 16.30
CA ASP A 46 -5.94 10.32 15.61
C ASP A 46 -5.45 9.35 14.55
N ILE A 47 -4.40 9.70 13.82
CA ILE A 47 -3.79 8.81 12.81
C ILE A 47 -3.12 7.61 13.48
N LYS A 48 -2.46 7.79 14.63
CA LYS A 48 -1.95 6.66 15.42
C LYS A 48 -3.06 5.71 15.81
N ARG A 49 -4.21 6.23 16.27
CA ARG A 49 -5.40 5.44 16.60
C ARG A 49 -5.89 4.63 15.40
N VAL A 50 -5.95 5.23 14.20
CA VAL A 50 -6.30 4.52 12.95
C VAL A 50 -5.30 3.42 12.64
N PHE A 51 -3.99 3.67 12.76
CA PHE A 51 -2.95 2.67 12.52
C PHE A 51 -2.95 1.53 13.55
N GLN A 52 -3.44 1.77 14.76
CA GLN A 52 -3.69 0.69 15.73
C GLN A 52 -4.86 -0.20 15.30
N TYR A 53 -5.99 0.38 14.86
CA TYR A 53 -7.10 -0.42 14.31
C TYR A 53 -6.69 -1.24 13.08
N HIS A 54 -5.85 -0.68 12.21
CA HIS A 54 -5.25 -1.41 11.10
C HIS A 54 -4.33 -2.55 11.59
N GLY A 55 -3.56 -2.33 12.65
CA GLY A 55 -2.81 -3.39 13.32
C GLY A 55 -3.71 -4.50 13.88
N ALA A 56 -4.86 -4.13 14.46
CA ALA A 56 -5.85 -5.09 14.97
C ALA A 56 -6.44 -5.96 13.86
N GLU A 57 -6.81 -5.37 12.72
CA GLU A 57 -7.26 -6.09 11.52
C GLU A 57 -6.23 -7.15 11.09
N HIS A 58 -4.97 -6.75 10.93
CA HIS A 58 -3.90 -7.69 10.52
C HIS A 58 -3.72 -8.84 11.51
N LYS A 59 -3.77 -8.55 12.82
CA LYS A 59 -3.65 -9.58 13.87
C LYS A 59 -4.82 -10.55 13.85
N THR A 60 -6.04 -10.05 13.67
CA THR A 60 -7.26 -10.86 13.53
C THR A 60 -7.19 -11.77 12.31
N ILE A 61 -6.82 -11.23 11.15
CA ILE A 61 -6.68 -12.01 9.91
C ILE A 61 -5.60 -13.09 10.06
N HIS A 62 -4.42 -12.76 10.59
CA HIS A 62 -3.37 -13.75 10.85
C HIS A 62 -3.83 -14.86 11.81
N CYS A 63 -4.62 -14.50 12.84
CA CYS A 63 -5.19 -15.48 13.76
C CYS A 63 -6.11 -16.46 13.04
N TYR A 64 -7.02 -15.93 12.22
CA TYR A 64 -7.92 -16.74 11.39
C TYR A 64 -7.14 -17.66 10.44
N GLU A 65 -6.15 -17.12 9.73
CA GLU A 65 -5.34 -17.86 8.74
C GLU A 65 -4.46 -18.94 9.37
N SER A 66 -4.09 -18.77 10.64
CA SER A 66 -3.38 -19.80 11.41
C SER A 66 -4.26 -20.98 11.83
N GLY A 67 -5.58 -20.90 11.61
CA GLY A 67 -6.56 -21.91 12.04
C GLY A 67 -6.87 -21.89 13.53
N LYS A 68 -6.38 -20.89 14.29
CA LYS A 68 -6.73 -20.69 15.70
C LYS A 68 -8.10 -20.04 15.84
N GLU A 69 -8.74 -20.27 16.98
CA GLU A 69 -9.96 -19.56 17.33
C GLU A 69 -9.71 -18.05 17.42
N VAL A 70 -10.54 -17.26 16.74
CA VAL A 70 -10.40 -15.81 16.64
C VAL A 70 -10.92 -15.14 17.92
N THR A 71 -10.05 -15.12 18.93
CA THR A 71 -10.23 -14.44 20.23
C THR A 71 -9.19 -13.34 20.42
N VAL A 72 -9.42 -12.42 21.35
CA VAL A 72 -8.48 -11.32 21.66
C VAL A 72 -7.13 -11.89 22.11
N GLU A 73 -7.13 -12.92 22.96
CA GLU A 73 -5.94 -13.57 23.49
C GLU A 73 -5.08 -14.19 22.39
N ASN A 74 -5.72 -14.90 21.44
CA ASN A 74 -5.02 -15.52 20.32
C ASN A 74 -4.51 -14.48 19.33
N ALA A 75 -5.36 -13.51 18.95
CA ALA A 75 -5.03 -12.47 17.98
C ALA A 75 -3.86 -11.59 18.45
N ARG A 76 -3.78 -11.28 19.75
CA ARG A 76 -2.71 -10.45 20.34
C ARG A 76 -1.31 -10.92 19.98
N GLY A 77 -1.10 -12.24 19.88
CA GLY A 77 0.19 -12.86 19.60
C GLY A 77 0.69 -12.74 18.16
N PHE A 78 -0.14 -12.29 17.22
CA PHE A 78 0.24 -12.19 15.81
C PHE A 78 0.91 -10.87 15.46
N THR A 79 1.60 -10.83 14.32
CA THR A 79 2.29 -9.64 13.81
C THR A 79 1.32 -8.65 13.16
N THR A 80 1.64 -7.36 13.19
CA THR A 80 0.92 -6.33 12.44
C THR A 80 1.39 -6.19 10.98
N LEU A 81 2.28 -7.07 10.51
CA LEU A 81 2.80 -7.06 9.14
C LEU A 81 2.11 -8.15 8.32
N HIS A 82 1.41 -7.77 7.25
CA HIS A 82 0.68 -8.69 6.38
C HIS A 82 1.03 -8.48 4.90
N PRO A 83 1.45 -9.52 4.16
CA PRO A 83 1.90 -9.39 2.77
C PRO A 83 0.78 -8.96 1.81
N ARG A 84 -0.49 -9.22 2.17
CA ARG A 84 -1.66 -8.88 1.35
C ARG A 84 -2.37 -7.58 1.75
N CYS A 85 -1.72 -6.74 2.55
CA CYS A 85 -2.27 -5.45 2.96
C CYS A 85 -2.35 -4.46 1.78
N GLY A 86 -3.39 -3.62 1.75
CA GLY A 86 -3.53 -2.51 0.78
C GLY A 86 -2.38 -1.50 0.80
N THR A 87 -1.65 -1.35 1.91
CA THR A 87 -0.42 -0.53 1.96
C THR A 87 0.66 -1.10 1.03
N ASN A 88 0.78 -2.44 0.96
CA ASN A 88 1.70 -3.10 0.03
C ASN A 88 1.22 -2.93 -1.43
N PHE A 89 -0.10 -2.98 -1.66
CA PHE A 89 -0.69 -2.71 -2.97
C PHE A 89 -0.36 -1.29 -3.47
N ILE A 90 -0.56 -0.26 -2.64
CA ILE A 90 -0.21 1.13 -3.00
C ILE A 90 1.29 1.24 -3.34
N PHE A 91 2.15 0.56 -2.59
CA PHE A 91 3.58 0.54 -2.90
C PHE A 91 3.88 -0.11 -4.25
N PHE A 92 3.25 -1.25 -4.58
CA PHE A 92 3.38 -1.86 -5.90
C PHE A 92 2.85 -0.96 -7.02
N VAL A 93 1.73 -0.27 -6.80
CA VAL A 93 1.20 0.72 -7.76
C VAL A 93 2.23 1.82 -8.02
N LEU A 94 2.87 2.35 -6.99
CA LEU A 94 3.92 3.36 -7.15
C LEU A 94 5.11 2.79 -7.93
N MET A 95 5.65 1.64 -7.54
CA MET A 95 6.81 1.04 -8.19
C MET A 95 6.54 0.66 -9.66
N ILE A 96 5.43 0.00 -9.94
CA ILE A 96 5.03 -0.37 -11.31
C ILE A 96 4.76 0.87 -12.15
N SER A 97 4.16 1.92 -11.57
CA SER A 97 4.01 3.21 -12.27
C SER A 97 5.36 3.75 -12.72
N ILE A 98 6.40 3.70 -11.88
CA ILE A 98 7.75 4.16 -12.26
C ILE A 98 8.24 3.36 -13.46
N ILE A 99 8.17 2.04 -13.40
CA ILE A 99 8.65 1.15 -14.47
C ILE A 99 7.90 1.46 -15.77
N VAL A 100 6.57 1.42 -15.76
CA VAL A 100 5.73 1.63 -16.95
C VAL A 100 5.95 3.00 -17.56
N PHE A 101 5.89 4.07 -16.76
CA PHE A 101 6.00 5.44 -17.28
C PHE A 101 7.43 5.87 -17.59
N THR A 102 8.45 5.11 -17.19
CA THR A 102 9.85 5.39 -17.58
C THR A 102 10.09 5.12 -19.07
N PHE A 103 9.38 4.14 -19.66
CA PHE A 103 9.49 3.81 -21.08
C PHE A 103 8.55 4.63 -21.99
N ILE A 104 7.74 5.50 -21.40
CA ILE A 104 6.73 6.28 -22.12
C ILE A 104 7.14 7.75 -22.08
N SER A 105 7.28 8.35 -23.25
CA SER A 105 7.53 9.79 -23.39
C SER A 105 6.21 10.54 -23.61
N TRP A 106 6.19 11.81 -23.23
CA TRP A 106 5.03 12.68 -23.44
C TRP A 106 5.52 14.07 -23.84
N ASP A 107 4.85 14.65 -24.83
CA ASP A 107 5.24 15.93 -25.41
C ASP A 107 4.60 17.12 -24.68
N ASN A 108 3.42 16.92 -24.07
CA ASN A 108 2.71 17.97 -23.35
C ASN A 108 1.95 17.44 -22.12
N VAL A 109 1.42 18.35 -21.30
CA VAL A 109 0.75 18.01 -20.04
C VAL A 109 -0.56 17.24 -20.28
N PHE A 110 -1.27 17.54 -21.36
CA PHE A 110 -2.55 16.90 -21.69
C PHE A 110 -2.35 15.44 -22.11
N THR A 111 -1.42 15.16 -23.04
CA THR A 111 -1.09 13.80 -23.45
C THR A 111 -0.58 12.99 -22.28
N ARG A 112 0.25 13.58 -21.41
CA ARG A 112 0.70 12.95 -20.17
C ARG A 112 -0.45 12.54 -19.23
N LEU A 113 -1.45 13.41 -19.05
CA LEU A 113 -2.61 13.10 -18.20
C LEU A 113 -3.45 11.98 -18.81
N LEU A 114 -3.73 12.07 -20.10
CA LEU A 114 -4.53 11.09 -20.83
C LEU A 114 -3.85 9.70 -20.82
N THR A 115 -2.54 9.64 -21.07
CA THR A 115 -1.77 8.40 -21.01
C THR A 115 -1.80 7.77 -19.61
N LYS A 116 -1.72 8.58 -18.54
CA LYS A 116 -1.85 8.05 -17.17
C LYS A 116 -3.23 7.49 -16.89
N LEU A 117 -4.28 8.14 -17.39
CA LEU A 117 -5.66 7.68 -17.20
C LEU A 117 -5.91 6.36 -17.94
N ILE A 118 -5.45 6.26 -19.19
CA ILE A 118 -5.58 5.04 -20.01
C ILE A 118 -4.77 3.88 -19.43
N LEU A 119 -3.57 4.13 -18.92
CA LEU A 119 -2.69 3.09 -18.39
C LEU A 119 -2.92 2.78 -16.90
N PHE A 120 -3.80 3.52 -16.22
CA PHE A 120 -4.13 3.27 -14.82
C PHE A 120 -4.62 1.83 -14.59
N PRO A 121 -5.55 1.26 -15.39
CA PRO A 121 -5.99 -0.13 -15.25
C PRO A 121 -4.85 -1.15 -15.42
N VAL A 122 -3.89 -0.87 -16.31
CA VAL A 122 -2.73 -1.75 -16.52
C VAL A 122 -1.84 -1.76 -15.28
N VAL A 123 -1.54 -0.57 -14.73
CA VAL A 123 -0.74 -0.44 -13.51
C VAL A 123 -1.42 -1.13 -12.32
N THR A 124 -2.72 -0.91 -12.13
CA THR A 124 -3.45 -1.53 -11.01
C THR A 124 -3.59 -3.03 -11.18
N GLY A 125 -3.85 -3.53 -12.40
CA GLY A 125 -3.90 -4.95 -12.71
C GLY A 125 -2.58 -5.66 -12.44
N LEU A 126 -1.46 -5.10 -12.90
CA LEU A 126 -0.13 -5.63 -12.60
C LEU A 126 0.15 -5.60 -11.08
N SER A 127 -0.25 -4.53 -10.39
CA SER A 127 -0.06 -4.41 -8.94
C SER A 127 -0.89 -5.43 -8.16
N TYR A 128 -2.08 -5.74 -8.65
CA TYR A 128 -2.97 -6.76 -8.08
C TYR A 128 -2.35 -8.16 -8.20
N GLU A 129 -1.83 -8.52 -9.37
CA GLU A 129 -1.15 -9.81 -9.54
C GLU A 129 0.10 -9.90 -8.66
N MET A 130 0.86 -8.81 -8.54
CA MET A 130 2.03 -8.78 -7.65
C MET A 130 1.68 -9.01 -6.18
N ILE A 131 0.63 -8.37 -5.66
CA ILE A 131 0.20 -8.61 -4.26
C ILE A 131 -0.39 -10.01 -4.06
N ARG A 132 -1.10 -10.54 -5.07
CA ARG A 132 -1.63 -11.90 -5.05
C ARG A 132 -0.52 -12.94 -5.01
N ILE A 133 0.54 -12.76 -5.81
CA ILE A 133 1.73 -13.61 -5.81
C ILE A 133 2.48 -13.47 -4.48
N ALA A 134 2.65 -12.25 -3.97
CA ALA A 134 3.31 -11.99 -2.69
C ALA A 134 2.64 -12.70 -1.50
N GLY A 135 1.31 -12.86 -1.54
CA GLY A 135 0.57 -13.62 -0.52
C GLY A 135 0.72 -15.14 -0.62
N LYS A 136 1.13 -15.68 -1.77
CA LYS A 136 1.18 -17.14 -2.03
C LYS A 136 2.60 -17.70 -2.12
N SER A 137 3.60 -16.85 -2.29
CA SER A 137 4.97 -17.26 -2.58
C SER A 137 5.93 -16.89 -1.45
N ASN A 138 6.72 -17.87 -1.02
CA ASN A 138 7.85 -17.67 -0.11
C ASN A 138 9.19 -17.48 -0.84
N HIS A 139 9.16 -17.28 -2.15
CA HIS A 139 10.38 -17.14 -2.95
C HIS A 139 11.17 -15.89 -2.55
N PRO A 140 12.51 -15.97 -2.35
CA PRO A 140 13.33 -14.86 -1.86
C PRO A 140 13.18 -13.57 -2.68
N PHE A 141 13.05 -13.68 -4.01
CA PHE A 141 12.82 -12.53 -4.89
C PHE A 141 11.50 -11.81 -4.61
N ILE A 142 10.40 -12.55 -4.43
CA ILE A 142 9.08 -11.97 -4.15
C ILE A 142 9.09 -11.32 -2.76
N ARG A 143 9.77 -11.94 -1.80
CA ARG A 143 9.96 -11.39 -0.46
C ARG A 143 10.77 -10.09 -0.50
N ALA A 144 11.86 -10.04 -1.27
CA ALA A 144 12.67 -8.84 -1.44
C ALA A 144 11.87 -7.70 -2.09
N LEU A 145 11.04 -8.01 -3.09
CA LEU A 145 10.21 -7.03 -3.78
C LEU A 145 9.07 -6.48 -2.90
N SER A 146 8.51 -7.31 -2.02
CA SER A 146 7.46 -6.92 -1.07
C SER A 146 8.02 -6.22 0.18
N TYR A 147 9.32 -6.36 0.45
CA TYR A 147 9.96 -5.87 1.65
C TYR A 147 9.75 -4.36 1.89
N PRO A 148 9.90 -3.47 0.88
CA PRO A 148 9.66 -2.05 1.09
C PRO A 148 8.22 -1.74 1.50
N GLY A 149 7.23 -2.45 0.93
CA GLY A 149 5.83 -2.32 1.32
C GLY A 149 5.56 -2.83 2.74
N LEU A 150 6.26 -3.88 3.19
CA LEU A 150 6.24 -4.32 4.59
C LEU A 150 6.89 -3.29 5.53
N MET A 151 7.95 -2.60 5.09
CA MET A 151 8.55 -1.52 5.89
C MET A 151 7.59 -0.34 6.05
N MET A 152 6.77 -0.04 5.03
CA MET A 152 5.70 0.96 5.16
C MET A 152 4.70 0.60 6.24
N GLN A 153 4.37 -0.69 6.39
CA GLN A 153 3.47 -1.14 7.44
C GLN A 153 4.03 -0.92 8.85
N LYS A 154 5.35 -0.91 9.05
CA LYS A 154 5.93 -0.51 10.36
C LYS A 154 5.55 0.92 10.76
N ILE A 155 5.22 1.77 9.78
CA ILE A 155 4.74 3.13 9.99
C ILE A 155 3.21 3.13 10.08
N THR A 156 2.52 2.45 9.15
CA THR A 156 1.05 2.50 8.99
C THR A 156 0.26 1.46 9.80
N THR A 157 0.94 0.63 10.59
CA THR A 157 0.34 -0.23 11.62
C THR A 157 1.00 0.03 12.96
N LYS A 158 0.22 -0.09 14.02
CA LYS A 158 0.66 0.05 15.42
C LYS A 158 0.03 -1.05 16.26
N GLU A 159 0.66 -1.33 17.40
CA GLU A 159 0.13 -2.30 18.36
C GLU A 159 -1.23 -1.82 18.90
N PRO A 160 -2.31 -2.61 18.70
CA PRO A 160 -3.64 -2.29 19.18
C PRO A 160 -3.81 -2.59 20.67
N ASP A 161 -4.78 -1.93 21.29
CA ASP A 161 -5.33 -2.36 22.59
C ASP A 161 -6.38 -3.48 22.41
N ASP A 162 -6.77 -4.12 23.51
CA ASP A 162 -7.73 -5.23 23.49
C ASP A 162 -9.12 -4.81 22.96
N LYS A 163 -9.55 -3.57 23.19
CA LYS A 163 -10.83 -3.07 22.66
C LYS A 163 -10.77 -2.93 21.14
N GLN A 164 -9.62 -2.53 20.60
CA GLN A 164 -9.41 -2.46 19.15
C GLN A 164 -9.38 -3.86 18.52
N LEU A 165 -8.77 -4.84 19.20
CA LEU A 165 -8.83 -6.24 18.79
C LEU A 165 -10.26 -6.76 18.79
N GLU A 166 -11.03 -6.51 19.84
CA GLU A 166 -12.44 -6.90 19.93
C GLU A 166 -13.27 -6.32 18.77
N VAL A 167 -13.13 -5.03 18.50
CA VAL A 167 -13.80 -4.37 17.35
C VAL A 167 -13.40 -5.02 16.02
N ALA A 168 -12.10 -5.28 15.82
CA ALA A 168 -11.62 -5.91 14.59
C ALA A 168 -12.15 -7.35 14.43
N ILE A 169 -12.24 -8.11 15.52
CA ILE A 169 -12.78 -9.47 15.52
C ILE A 169 -14.27 -9.47 15.19
N ILE A 170 -15.05 -8.56 15.80
CA ILE A 170 -16.48 -8.42 15.51
C ILE A 170 -16.68 -8.05 14.05
N ALA A 171 -15.99 -7.02 13.56
CA ALA A 171 -16.08 -6.60 12.16
C ALA A 171 -15.68 -7.73 11.19
N PHE A 172 -14.63 -8.48 11.50
CA PHE A 172 -14.20 -9.63 10.71
C PHE A 172 -15.24 -10.75 10.68
N LYS A 173 -15.84 -11.09 11.83
CA LYS A 173 -16.89 -12.12 11.90
C LYS A 173 -18.14 -11.70 11.13
N SER A 174 -18.53 -10.43 11.17
CA SER A 174 -19.66 -9.92 10.37
C SER A 174 -19.43 -10.07 8.87
N VAL A 175 -18.19 -9.95 8.39
CA VAL A 175 -17.87 -10.16 6.96
C VAL A 175 -17.89 -11.65 6.58
N LEU A 176 -17.60 -12.55 7.52
CA LEU A 176 -17.65 -14.01 7.27
C LEU A 176 -19.06 -14.59 7.39
N ASP A 177 -19.99 -13.90 8.06
CA ASP A 177 -21.34 -14.38 8.23
C ASP A 177 -22.15 -14.17 6.95
N GLU A 178 -22.23 -15.22 6.13
CA GLU A 178 -22.98 -15.24 4.86
C GLU A 178 -24.49 -15.04 5.06
N SER A 179 -25.00 -15.12 6.31
CA SER A 179 -26.41 -14.87 6.63
C SER A 179 -26.74 -13.40 6.90
N ASP A 180 -25.73 -12.54 7.05
CA ASP A 180 -25.90 -11.10 7.19
C ASP A 180 -26.14 -10.46 5.81
N PRO A 181 -27.29 -9.81 5.54
CA PRO A 181 -27.57 -9.14 4.27
C PRO A 181 -26.56 -8.06 3.88
N SER A 182 -25.76 -7.56 4.84
CA SER A 182 -24.69 -6.58 4.59
C SER A 182 -23.38 -7.20 4.08
N SER A 183 -23.20 -8.52 4.20
CA SER A 183 -22.04 -9.25 3.65
C SER A 183 -22.00 -9.25 2.11
N ALA A 184 -23.14 -9.05 1.45
CA ALA A 184 -23.28 -9.01 -0.02
C ALA A 184 -22.89 -7.67 -0.67
N VAL A 185 -22.44 -6.68 0.12
CA VAL A 185 -22.17 -5.31 -0.35
C VAL A 185 -20.68 -5.06 -0.67
N PHE A 186 -19.80 -6.04 -0.45
CA PHE A 186 -18.37 -5.95 -0.77
C PHE A 186 -17.93 -6.92 -1.87
#